data_AF-A0A519M236-F1
#
_entry.id   AF-A0A519M236-F1
#
_cell.length_a   1.000
_cell.length_b   1.000
_cell.length_c   1.000
_cell.angle_alpha   90.00
_cell.angle_beta   90.00
_cell.angle_gamma   90.00
#
_symmetry.space_group_name_H-M   'P 1'
#
loop_
_entity.id
_entity.type
_entity.pdbx_description
1 polymer ?
#
loop_
_entity_poly.entity_id
_entity_poly.type
_entity_poly.pdbx_seq_one_letter_code
_entity_poly.pdbx_strand_id
1 'polypeptide(L)'
;MIYAVITVAIFLYGIADRYFISNSYEIEYPIIIFFILIGSLFFMLSMNLVDFVIAIEIVTLASYALTAFERKNRFSTYAGAQYFILGSVPSGLMILAVALIYRS
;
A
#
# COMPACT_ATOMS: atom_id res chain seq x y z
N MET A 1 13.27 10.16 11.73
CA MET A 1 11.97 9.46 11.65
C MET A 1 10.88 10.37 11.10
N ILE A 2 10.52 11.46 11.79
CA ILE A 2 9.49 12.43 11.33
C ILE A 2 9.83 13.10 9.98
N TYR A 3 11.09 13.46 9.72
CA TYR A 3 11.47 14.05 8.43
C TYR A 3 11.33 13.08 7.24
N ALA A 4 11.57 11.79 7.46
CA ALA A 4 11.43 10.76 6.41
C ALA A 4 9.95 10.52 6.07
N VAL A 5 9.10 10.55 7.09
CA VAL A 5 7.65 10.55 6.94
C VAL A 5 7.17 11.72 6.10
N ILE A 6 7.63 12.94 6.42
CA ILE A 6 7.21 14.16 5.74
C ILE A 6 7.66 14.16 4.28
N THR A 7 8.89 13.72 3.99
CA THR A 7 9.37 13.63 2.60
C THR A 7 8.62 12.58 1.78
N VAL A 8 8.33 11.40 2.34
CA VAL A 8 7.51 10.37 1.65
C VAL A 8 6.09 10.89 1.42
N ALA A 9 5.53 11.61 2.38
CA ALA A 9 4.20 12.20 2.26
C ALA A 9 4.11 13.26 1.16
N ILE A 10 5.09 14.17 1.11
CA ILE A 10 5.19 15.20 0.07
C ILE A 10 5.39 14.57 -1.30
N PHE A 11 6.21 13.52 -1.41
CA PHE A 11 6.49 12.85 -2.67
C PHE A 11 5.25 12.16 -3.25
N LEU A 12 4.51 11.43 -2.40
CA LEU A 12 3.27 10.75 -2.80
C LEU A 12 2.13 11.73 -3.08
N TYR A 13 2.01 12.81 -2.31
CA TYR A 13 1.06 13.90 -2.60
C TYR A 13 1.39 14.58 -3.94
N GLY A 14 2.67 14.81 -4.25
CA GLY A 14 3.10 15.37 -5.54
C GLY A 14 2.86 14.45 -6.74
N ILE A 15 2.83 13.12 -6.54
CA ILE A 15 2.36 12.17 -7.56
C ILE A 15 0.85 12.25 -7.69
N ALA A 16 0.13 12.36 -6.56
CA ALA A 16 -1.32 12.45 -6.55
C ALA A 16 -1.85 13.69 -7.27
N ASP A 17 -1.25 14.85 -7.01
CA ASP A 17 -1.63 16.14 -7.58
C ASP A 17 -1.43 16.18 -9.10
N ARG A 18 -0.30 15.64 -9.61
CA ARG A 18 -0.06 15.55 -11.06
C ARG A 18 -1.08 14.68 -11.78
N TYR A 19 -1.57 13.62 -11.13
CA TYR A 19 -2.57 12.73 -11.71
C TYR A 19 -3.98 13.34 -11.62
N PHE A 20 -4.28 14.05 -10.54
CA PHE A 20 -5.56 14.74 -10.32
C PHE A 20 -5.78 15.90 -11.30
N ILE A 21 -4.72 16.60 -11.71
CA ILE A 21 -4.80 17.70 -12.67
C ILE A 21 -5.11 17.20 -14.09
N SER A 22 -4.80 15.94 -14.45
CA SER A 22 -5.02 15.43 -15.81
C SER A 22 -6.37 14.74 -16.01
N ASN A 23 -7.01 14.22 -14.96
CA ASN A 23 -8.24 13.44 -15.09
C ASN A 23 -9.25 13.86 -14.00
N SER A 24 -10.26 14.60 -14.41
CA SER A 24 -11.37 14.97 -13.53
C SER A 24 -12.20 13.71 -13.18
N TYR A 25 -12.46 13.52 -11.88
CA TYR A 25 -13.57 12.72 -11.31
C TYR A 25 -13.37 11.23 -10.93
N GLU A 26 -12.21 10.80 -10.43
CA GLU A 26 -12.16 9.52 -9.68
C GLU A 26 -11.66 9.74 -8.24
N ILE A 27 -12.60 9.95 -7.32
CA ILE A 27 -12.38 10.14 -5.87
C ILE A 27 -11.60 8.95 -5.26
N GLU A 28 -11.64 7.79 -5.92
CA GLU A 28 -10.95 6.57 -5.52
C GLU A 28 -9.42 6.74 -5.50
N TYR A 29 -8.83 7.52 -6.41
CA TYR A 29 -7.37 7.64 -6.50
C TYR A 29 -6.73 8.35 -5.30
N PRO A 30 -7.19 9.55 -4.87
CA PRO A 30 -6.71 10.17 -3.63
C PRO A 30 -6.90 9.29 -2.40
N ILE A 31 -7.98 8.51 -2.33
CA ILE A 31 -8.24 7.59 -1.20
C ILE A 31 -7.18 6.49 -1.16
N ILE A 32 -6.84 5.89 -2.31
CA ILE A 32 -5.80 4.85 -2.40
C ILE A 32 -4.44 5.41 -1.95
N ILE A 33 -4.07 6.60 -2.43
CA ILE A 33 -2.81 7.25 -2.02
C ILE A 33 -2.81 7.56 -0.52
N PHE A 34 -3.95 7.97 0.04
CA PHE A 34 -4.10 8.21 1.47
C PHE A 34 -3.86 6.93 2.30
N PHE A 35 -4.36 5.78 1.86
CA PHE A 35 -4.07 4.50 2.52
C PHE A 35 -2.60 4.10 2.45
N ILE A 36 -1.92 4.34 1.31
CA ILE A 36 -0.46 4.12 1.18
C ILE A 36 0.31 5.01 2.16
N LEU A 37 -0.12 6.27 2.31
CA LEU A 37 0.47 7.21 3.26
C LEU A 37 0.29 6.76 4.71
N ILE A 38 -0.92 6.38 5.11
CA ILE A 38 -1.18 5.90 6.46
C ILE A 38 -0.42 4.60 6.74
N GLY A 39 -0.43 3.64 5.81
CA GLY A 39 0.30 2.40 5.99
C GLY A 39 1.80 2.61 6.16
N SER A 40 2.40 3.49 5.34
CA SER A 40 3.83 3.81 5.43
C SER A 40 4.19 4.58 6.71
N LEU A 41 3.28 5.43 7.21
CA LEU A 41 3.38 6.07 8.52
C LEU A 41 3.40 5.03 9.65
N PHE A 42 2.41 4.14 9.68
CA PHE A 42 2.31 3.07 10.67
C PHE A 42 3.53 2.14 10.62
N PHE A 43 4.08 1.90 9.43
CA PHE A 43 5.25 1.06 9.24
C PHE A 43 6.47 1.66 9.93
N MET A 44 6.72 2.96 9.75
CA MET A 44 7.82 3.66 10.41
C MET A 44 7.63 3.78 11.93
N LEU A 45 6.39 3.76 12.42
CA LEU A 45 6.05 3.82 13.84
C LEU A 45 6.05 2.45 14.53
N SER A 46 6.11 1.35 13.78
CA SER A 46 5.97 0.00 14.33
C SER A 46 7.09 -0.33 15.32
N MET A 47 6.71 -0.83 16.50
CA MET A 47 7.64 -1.21 17.57
C MET A 47 7.68 -2.73 17.80
N ASN A 48 6.68 -3.46 17.32
CA ASN A 48 6.58 -4.90 17.41
C ASN A 48 6.33 -5.53 16.04
N LEU A 49 6.63 -6.83 15.91
CA LEU A 49 6.42 -7.57 14.66
C LEU A 49 4.96 -7.59 14.19
N VAL A 50 3.99 -7.58 15.12
CA VAL A 50 2.56 -7.54 14.77
C VAL A 50 2.19 -6.20 14.14
N ASP A 51 2.64 -5.09 14.74
CA ASP A 51 2.40 -3.74 14.22
C ASP A 51 3.05 -3.57 12.83
N PHE A 52 4.24 -4.14 12.65
CA PHE A 52 4.95 -4.17 11.38
C PHE A 52 4.16 -4.90 10.29
N VAL A 53 3.62 -6.08 10.60
CA VAL A 53 2.80 -6.87 9.66
C VAL A 53 1.53 -6.13 9.28
N ILE A 54 0.84 -5.52 10.24
CA ILE A 54 -0.37 -4.75 9.94
C ILE A 54 -0.05 -3.55 9.04
N ALA A 55 1.03 -2.84 9.35
CA ALA A 55 1.41 -1.67 8.57
C ALA A 55 1.77 -1.99 7.13
N ILE A 56 2.52 -3.08 6.89
CA ILE A 56 2.89 -3.49 5.53
C ILE A 56 1.67 -4.01 4.76
N GLU A 57 0.73 -4.70 5.40
CA GLU A 57 -0.52 -5.15 4.77
C GLU A 57 -1.39 -3.99 4.27
N ILE A 58 -1.45 -2.89 5.02
CA ILE A 58 -2.17 -1.69 4.59
C ILE A 58 -1.56 -1.12 3.30
N VAL A 59 -0.23 -1.06 3.22
CA VAL A 59 0.48 -0.55 2.04
C VAL A 59 0.33 -1.48 0.84
N THR A 60 0.43 -2.80 1.04
CA THR A 60 0.34 -3.79 -0.04
C THR A 60 -1.07 -3.85 -0.63
N LEU A 61 -2.12 -3.90 0.21
CA LEU A 61 -3.51 -3.90 -0.26
C LEU A 61 -3.86 -2.63 -1.05
N ALA A 62 -3.42 -1.46 -0.58
CA ALA A 62 -3.62 -0.21 -1.30
C ALA A 62 -2.83 -0.18 -2.62
N SER A 63 -1.64 -0.78 -2.66
CA SER A 63 -0.85 -0.91 -3.88
C SER A 63 -1.48 -1.88 -4.89
N TYR A 64 -2.12 -2.96 -4.44
CA TYR A 64 -2.90 -3.86 -5.30
C TYR A 64 -4.11 -3.17 -5.92
N ALA A 65 -4.79 -2.32 -5.14
CA ALA A 65 -5.88 -1.49 -5.66
C ALA A 65 -5.37 -0.47 -6.68
N LEU A 66 -4.19 0.12 -6.45
CA LEU A 66 -3.58 1.10 -7.35
C LEU A 66 -3.20 0.50 -8.71
N THR A 67 -2.68 -0.73 -8.75
CA THR A 67 -2.33 -1.37 -10.03
C THR A 67 -3.56 -1.79 -10.84
N ALA A 68 -4.69 -2.06 -10.18
CA ALA A 68 -5.98 -2.37 -10.80
C ALA A 68 -6.87 -1.12 -11.04
N PHE A 69 -6.34 0.08 -10.84
CA PHE A 69 -7.13 1.32 -10.83
C PHE A 69 -7.84 1.58 -12.17
N GLU A 70 -7.17 1.35 -13.30
CA GLU A 70 -7.74 1.60 -14.63
C GLU A 70 -8.65 0.45 -15.09
N ARG A 71 -9.87 0.38 -14.56
CA ARG A 71 -10.81 -0.73 -14.78
C ARG A 71 -11.17 -0.99 -16.25
N LYS A 72 -11.08 0.03 -17.11
CA LYS A 72 -11.36 -0.08 -18.56
C LYS A 72 -10.22 -0.76 -19.32
N ASN A 73 -9.02 -0.74 -18.76
CA ASN A 73 -7.84 -1.34 -19.35
C ASN A 73 -7.66 -2.77 -18.84
N ARG A 74 -7.85 -3.74 -19.75
CA ARG A 74 -7.72 -5.17 -19.41
C ARG A 74 -6.33 -5.52 -18.87
N PHE A 75 -5.29 -4.81 -19.30
CA PHE A 75 -3.94 -5.02 -18.80
C PHE A 75 -3.79 -4.57 -17.35
N SER A 76 -4.40 -3.45 -16.94
CA SER A 76 -4.39 -2.97 -15.55
C SER A 76 -5.11 -3.96 -14.62
N THR A 77 -6.32 -4.40 -15.00
CA THR A 77 -7.08 -5.37 -14.20
C THR A 77 -6.33 -6.71 -14.07
N TYR A 78 -5.71 -7.19 -15.15
CA TYR A 78 -4.93 -8.42 -15.11
C TYR A 78 -3.65 -8.29 -14.29
N ALA A 79 -2.91 -7.19 -14.44
CA ALA A 79 -1.70 -6.91 -13.65
C ALA A 79 -2.03 -6.77 -12.16
N GLY A 80 -3.15 -6.13 -11.80
CA GLY A 80 -3.63 -6.04 -10.43
C GLY A 80 -3.95 -7.40 -9.82
N ALA A 81 -4.65 -8.27 -10.56
CA ALA A 81 -4.94 -9.62 -10.12
C ALA A 81 -3.65 -10.45 -9.94
N GLN A 82 -2.71 -10.39 -10.89
CA GLN A 82 -1.43 -11.07 -10.77
C GLN A 82 -0.61 -10.56 -9.58
N TYR A 83 -0.57 -9.24 -9.37
CA TYR A 83 0.19 -8.66 -8.27
C TYR A 83 -0.39 -9.03 -6.90
N PHE A 84 -1.73 -9.05 -6.77
CA PHE A 84 -2.41 -9.54 -5.58
C PHE A 84 -2.08 -11.01 -5.30
N ILE A 85 -2.19 -11.89 -6.30
CA ILE A 85 -1.93 -13.33 -6.13
C ILE A 85 -0.47 -13.56 -5.73
N LEU A 86 0.48 -12.96 -6.47
CA LEU A 86 1.92 -13.10 -6.19
C LEU A 86 2.31 -12.52 -4.84
N GLY A 87 1.62 -11.48 -4.37
CA GLY A 87 1.88 -10.86 -3.07
C GLY A 87 1.20 -11.56 -1.88
N SER A 88 0.05 -12.20 -2.09
CA SER A 88 -0.71 -12.88 -1.03
C SER A 88 0.03 -14.07 -0.42
N VAL A 89 0.79 -14.83 -1.22
CA VAL A 89 1.58 -15.98 -0.77
C VAL A 89 2.71 -15.59 0.20
N PRO A 90 3.64 -14.68 -0.16
CA PRO A 90 4.68 -14.24 0.77
C PRO A 90 4.13 -13.48 1.98
N SER A 91 3.02 -12.75 1.83
CA SER A 91 2.29 -12.14 2.94
C SER A 91 1.84 -13.19 3.97
N GLY A 92 1.19 -14.27 3.52
CA GLY A 92 0.76 -15.37 4.39
C GLY A 92 1.94 -16.04 5.10
N LEU A 93 3.08 -16.22 4.41
CA LEU A 93 4.30 -16.75 5.01
C LEU A 93 4.89 -15.82 6.06
N MET A 94 4.84 -14.50 5.84
CA MET A 94 5.30 -13.51 6.82
C MET A 94 4.45 -13.56 8.10
N ILE A 95 3.12 -13.66 7.98
CA ILE A 95 2.21 -13.79 9.12
C ILE A 95 2.51 -15.09 9.88
N LEU A 96 2.72 -16.20 9.17
CA LEU A 96 3.10 -17.49 9.77
C LEU A 96 4.42 -17.37 10.54
N ALA A 97 5.43 -16.71 9.96
CA ALA A 97 6.73 -16.51 10.61
C ALA A 97 6.60 -15.71 11.90
N VAL A 98 5.84 -14.60 11.89
CA VAL A 98 5.59 -13.78 13.09
C VAL A 98 4.81 -14.58 14.14
N ALA A 99 3.82 -15.38 13.75
CA ALA A 99 3.08 -16.23 14.67
C ALA A 99 3.99 -17.28 15.36
N LEU A 100 4.95 -17.85 14.62
CA LEU A 100 5.92 -18.80 15.19
C LEU A 100 6.88 -18.13 16.19
N ILE A 101 7.34 -16.90 15.90
CA ILE A 101 8.19 -16.12 16.81
C ILE A 101 7.41 -15.69 18.06
N TYR A 102 6.14 -15.32 17.92
CA TYR A 102 5.35 -14.88 19.07
C TYR A 102 4.95 -16.03 20.00
N ARG A 103 4.95 -17.27 19.47
CA ARG A 103 4.70 -18.49 20.25
C ARG A 103 5.90 -18.89 21.12
N SER A 104 7.12 -18.58 20.69
CA SER A 104 8.35 -18.90 21.44
C SER A 104 8.62 -17.90 22.55
#